data_AF-A0AAV9LCN0-F1
#
_entry.id   AF-A0AAV9LCN0-F1
#
_cell.length_a   1.000
_cell.length_b   1.000
_cell.length_c   1.000
_cell.angle_alpha   90.00
_cell.angle_beta   90.00
_cell.angle_gamma   90.00
#
_symmetry.space_group_name_H-M   'P 1'
#
loop_
_entity.id
_entity.type
_entity.pdbx_description
1 polymer ?
#
loop_
_entity_poly.entity_id
_entity_poly.type
_entity_poly.pdbx_seq_one_letter_code
_entity_poly.pdbx_strand_id
1 'polypeptide(L)'
;MDLLQLVNTHIKFLAFDFLTLKPIPHESTIFSRKRRHISRAWTMGIVVNRDFKPNRYIKFDIDDGNDCIPSILWINQKTSRHFCRRI
;
A
#
# COMPACT_ATOMS: atom_id res chain seq x y z
N MET A 1 24.33 -4.88 -14.30
CA MET A 1 23.44 -3.69 -14.31
C MET A 1 22.56 -3.76 -13.08
N ASP A 2 22.79 -2.86 -12.14
CA ASP A 2 22.29 -2.92 -10.76
C ASP A 2 20.77 -2.79 -10.63
N LEU A 3 20.24 -3.49 -9.64
CA LEU A 3 18.87 -3.32 -9.15
C LEU A 3 18.78 -2.02 -8.35
N LEU A 4 17.89 -1.11 -8.76
CA LEU A 4 17.59 0.09 -7.99
C LEU A 4 16.66 -0.28 -6.82
N GLN A 5 17.23 -0.32 -5.61
CA GLN A 5 16.48 -0.47 -4.37
C GLN A 5 15.94 0.89 -3.92
N LEU A 6 14.62 1.10 -4.05
CA LEU A 6 13.93 2.30 -3.57
C LEU A 6 13.29 2.02 -2.20
N VAL A 7 14.05 1.38 -1.32
CA VAL A 7 13.60 1.05 0.04
C VAL A 7 13.44 2.37 0.82
N ASN A 8 12.29 2.55 1.48
CA ASN A 8 11.90 3.78 2.19
C ASN A 8 11.67 5.03 1.36
N THR A 9 11.69 4.94 0.02
CA THR A 9 11.27 6.04 -0.85
C THR A 9 9.79 5.91 -1.20
N HIS A 10 9.02 6.98 -1.02
CA HIS A 10 7.61 7.02 -1.41
C HIS A 10 7.47 7.28 -2.92
N ILE A 11 7.06 6.26 -3.67
CA ILE A 11 6.87 6.37 -5.11
C ILE A 11 5.41 6.73 -5.42
N LYS A 12 5.19 7.73 -6.27
CA LYS A 12 3.84 8.07 -6.75
C LYS A 12 3.40 7.08 -7.81
N PHE A 13 2.23 6.49 -7.62
CA PHE A 13 1.61 5.58 -8.57
C PHE A 13 0.19 5.99 -8.91
N LEU A 14 -0.22 5.62 -10.13
CA LEU A 14 -1.62 5.61 -10.52
C LEU A 14 -2.26 4.29 -10.05
N ALA A 15 -3.58 4.25 -9.90
CA ALA A 15 -4.32 3.12 -9.35
C ALA A 15 -4.04 1.81 -10.11
N PHE A 16 -4.04 1.83 -11.45
CA PHE A 16 -3.72 0.66 -12.28
C PHE A 16 -2.29 0.15 -12.08
N ASP A 17 -1.36 1.01 -11.65
CA ASP A 17 0.04 0.59 -11.43
C ASP A 17 0.13 -0.46 -10.31
N PHE A 18 -0.72 -0.33 -9.28
CA PHE A 18 -0.75 -1.25 -8.14
C PHE A 18 -1.09 -2.69 -8.58
N LEU A 19 -1.93 -2.84 -9.61
CA LEU A 19 -2.30 -4.14 -10.17
C LEU A 19 -1.14 -4.85 -10.87
N THR A 20 -0.09 -4.10 -11.25
CA THR A 20 1.09 -4.65 -11.94
C THR A 20 2.25 -5.02 -11.00
N LEU A 21 2.13 -4.74 -9.71
CA LEU A 21 3.16 -5.01 -8.72
C LEU A 21 3.31 -6.51 -8.48
N LYS A 22 4.54 -7.02 -8.57
CA LYS A 22 4.84 -8.44 -8.32
C LYS A 22 5.53 -8.58 -6.96
N PRO A 23 4.98 -9.36 -6.01
CA PRO A 23 5.64 -9.58 -4.72
C PRO A 23 6.99 -10.28 -4.92
N ILE A 24 7.97 -9.93 -4.09
CA ILE A 24 9.26 -10.63 -4.08
C ILE A 24 9.11 -11.90 -3.24
N PRO A 25 9.56 -13.07 -3.72
CA PRO A 25 9.60 -14.30 -2.92
C PRO A 25 10.35 -14.07 -1.61
N HIS A 26 9.80 -14.56 -0.50
CA HIS A 26 10.38 -14.46 0.86
C HIS A 26 10.41 -13.05 1.50
N GLU A 27 9.97 -12.00 0.79
CA GLU A 27 9.86 -10.64 1.33
C GLU A 27 8.45 -10.08 1.14
N SER A 28 7.57 -10.30 2.12
CA SER A 28 6.13 -9.98 2.02
C SER A 28 5.79 -8.49 1.93
N THR A 29 6.77 -7.60 2.16
CA THR A 29 6.61 -6.15 2.15
C THR A 29 7.29 -5.47 0.97
N ILE A 30 7.97 -6.23 0.10
CA ILE A 30 8.70 -5.68 -1.04
C ILE A 30 8.10 -6.19 -2.35
N PHE A 31 7.87 -5.26 -3.26
CA PHE A 31 7.29 -5.49 -4.57
C PHE A 31 8.29 -5.08 -5.66
N SER A 32 8.25 -5.79 -6.78
CA SER A 32 9.06 -5.53 -7.94
C SER A 32 8.22 -4.95 -9.08
N ARG A 33 8.75 -3.91 -9.72
CA ARG A 33 8.18 -3.31 -10.93
C ARG A 33 9.29 -2.73 -11.81
N LYS A 34 9.35 -3.11 -13.08
CA LYS A 34 10.36 -2.62 -14.04
C LYS A 34 11.78 -2.60 -13.47
N ARG A 35 12.19 -3.70 -12.81
CA ARG A 35 13.52 -3.88 -12.17
C ARG A 35 13.81 -2.91 -11.01
N ARG A 36 12.78 -2.37 -10.36
CA ARG A 36 12.88 -1.58 -9.12
C ARG A 36 12.20 -2.31 -7.98
N HIS A 37 12.81 -2.28 -6.80
CA HIS A 37 12.21 -2.79 -5.56
C HIS A 37 11.53 -1.65 -4.82
N ILE A 38 10.29 -1.87 -4.41
CA ILE A 38 9.37 -0.86 -3.91
C ILE A 38 8.75 -1.37 -2.62
N SER A 39 8.84 -0.58 -1.55
CA SER A 39 8.20 -0.90 -0.27
C SER A 39 7.17 0.14 0.17
N ARG A 40 7.19 1.33 -0.44
CA ARG A 40 6.28 2.45 -0.11
C ARG A 40 5.76 3.09 -1.40
N ALA A 41 4.45 3.24 -1.47
CA ALA A 41 3.78 3.89 -2.57
C ALA A 41 2.74 4.88 -2.05
N TRP A 42 2.40 5.86 -2.87
CA TRP A 42 1.28 6.76 -2.62
C TRP A 42 0.52 7.00 -3.91
N THR A 43 -0.79 7.19 -3.76
CA THR A 43 -1.70 7.66 -4.81
C THR A 43 -2.62 8.71 -4.23
N MET A 44 -3.32 9.44 -5.08
CA MET A 44 -4.28 10.47 -4.70
C MET A 44 -5.49 10.35 -5.62
N GLY A 45 -6.68 10.36 -5.01
CA GLY A 45 -7.94 10.19 -5.72
C GLY A 45 -9.13 10.46 -4.80
N ILE A 46 -10.32 10.16 -5.29
CA ILE A 46 -11.59 10.36 -4.59
C ILE A 46 -11.97 9.06 -3.86
N VAL A 47 -12.44 9.18 -2.63
CA VAL A 47 -12.99 8.03 -1.89
C VAL A 47 -14.39 7.74 -2.40
N VAL A 48 -14.59 6.59 -3.04
CA VAL A 48 -15.87 6.20 -3.65
C VAL A 48 -16.66 5.19 -2.84
N ASN A 49 -16.01 4.48 -1.91
CA ASN A 49 -16.64 3.52 -1.01
C ASN A 49 -15.99 3.57 0.37
N ARG A 50 -16.74 3.25 1.42
CA ARG A 50 -16.23 3.22 2.81
C ARG A 50 -16.96 2.17 3.65
N ASP A 51 -16.17 1.39 4.39
CA ASP A 51 -16.63 0.44 5.40
C ASP A 51 -15.83 0.65 6.69
N PHE A 52 -16.53 1.05 7.75
CA PHE A 52 -15.93 1.32 9.05
C PHE A 52 -16.01 0.09 9.94
N LYS A 53 -14.86 -0.41 10.41
CA LYS A 53 -14.76 -1.44 11.45
C LYS A 53 -14.30 -0.78 12.76
N PRO A 54 -15.21 -0.55 13.72
CA PRO A 54 -14.90 0.11 14.99
C PRO A 54 -13.69 -0.52 15.67
N ASN A 55 -12.81 0.32 16.23
CA ASN A 55 -11.59 -0.07 16.95
C ASN A 55 -10.60 -0.94 16.15
N ARG A 56 -10.73 -1.01 14.82
CA ARG A 56 -9.83 -1.79 13.95
C ARG A 56 -9.31 -0.98 12.77
N TYR A 57 -10.15 -0.69 11.79
CA TYR A 57 -9.76 -0.01 10.56
C TYR A 57 -10.94 0.61 9.81
N ILE A 58 -10.62 1.50 8.89
CA ILE A 58 -11.53 1.96 7.83
C ILE A 58 -11.03 1.33 6.52
N LYS A 59 -11.90 0.58 5.82
CA LYS A 59 -11.65 0.12 4.45
C LYS A 59 -12.32 1.10 3.51
N PHE A 60 -11.64 1.51 2.46
CA PHE A 60 -12.17 2.45 1.49
C PHE A 60 -11.53 2.21 0.13
N ASP A 61 -12.25 2.53 -0.93
CA ASP A 61 -11.75 2.41 -2.29
C ASP A 61 -11.41 3.82 -2.82
N ILE A 62 -10.23 3.96 -3.44
CA ILE A 62 -9.75 5.23 -4.03
C ILE A 62 -9.87 5.11 -5.55
N ASP A 63 -10.65 5.98 -6.17
CA ASP A 63 -10.69 6.19 -7.61
C ASP A 63 -9.81 7.39 -7.99
N ASP A 64 -8.78 7.16 -8.80
CA ASP A 64 -7.87 8.22 -9.28
C ASP A 64 -8.13 8.67 -10.73
N GLY A 65 -9.25 8.24 -11.31
CA GLY A 65 -9.62 8.47 -12.70
C GLY A 65 -9.02 7.49 -13.70
N ASN A 66 -8.09 6.63 -13.29
CA ASN A 66 -7.54 5.57 -14.14
C ASN A 66 -7.99 4.17 -13.70
N ASP A 67 -8.12 3.95 -12.39
CA ASP A 67 -8.66 2.72 -11.81
C ASP A 67 -9.12 2.97 -10.36
N CYS A 68 -9.68 1.95 -9.71
CA CYS A 68 -10.13 1.98 -8.32
C CYS A 68 -9.37 0.96 -7.47
N ILE A 69 -8.70 1.41 -6.42
CA ILE A 69 -7.89 0.52 -5.54
C ILE A 69 -8.43 0.44 -4.11
N PRO A 70 -8.48 -0.77 -3.52
CA PRO A 70 -8.85 -0.92 -2.12
C PRO A 70 -7.71 -0.46 -1.20
N SER A 71 -8.07 0.30 -0.17
CA SER A 71 -7.17 0.86 0.82
C SER A 71 -7.68 0.60 2.24
N ILE A 72 -6.75 0.43 3.18
CA ILE A 72 -7.05 0.19 4.60
C ILE A 72 -6.30 1.19 5.45
N LEU A 73 -7.05 1.97 6.24
CA LEU A 73 -6.51 2.83 7.29
C LEU A 73 -6.71 2.14 8.65
N TRP A 74 -5.62 1.68 9.25
CA TRP A 74 -5.62 1.10 10.59
C TRP A 74 -5.73 2.20 11.65
N ILE A 75 -6.81 2.19 12.44
CA ILE A 75 -7.06 3.18 13.50
C ILE A 75 -6.56 2.71 14.87
N ASN A 76 -6.19 1.43 14.98
CA ASN A 76 -5.76 0.79 16.22
C ASN A 76 -4.26 0.50 16.26
N GLN A 77 -3.45 1.20 15.46
CA GLN A 77 -2.00 0.94 15.39
C GLN A 77 -1.30 1.00 16.75
N LYS A 78 -1.74 1.90 17.64
CA LYS A 78 -1.16 2.06 18.99
C LYS A 78 -1.71 1.09 20.05
N THR A 79 -2.87 0.47 19.80
CA THR A 79 -3.56 -0.38 20.78
C THR A 79 -3.56 -1.86 20.40
N SER A 80 -3.32 -2.18 19.13
CA SER A 80 -3.29 -3.55 18.63
C SER A 80 -1.96 -4.23 18.93
N ARG A 81 -2.01 -5.36 19.64
CA ARG A 81 -0.84 -6.22 19.88
C ARG A 81 -0.11 -6.67 18.61
N HIS A 82 -0.81 -6.74 17.47
CA HIS A 82 -0.20 -7.10 16.19
C HIS A 82 0.79 -6.03 15.69
N PHE A 83 0.44 -4.75 15.88
CA PHE A 83 1.29 -3.64 15.44
C PHE A 83 2.36 -3.29 16.47
N CYS A 84 2.06 -3.38 17.77
CA CYS A 84 3.05 -3.11 18.83
C CYS A 84 4.26 -4.05 18.81
N ARG A 85 4.13 -5.26 18.21
CA ARG A 85 5.23 -6.23 18.09
C ARG A 85 6.26 -5.90 17.00
N ARG A 86 5.99 -4.90 16.15
CA ARG A 86 6.83 -4.54 15.00
C ARG A 86 7.55 -3.19 15.17
N ILE A 87 7.48 -2.59 16.37
CA ILE A 87 8.25 -1.40 16.77
C ILE A 87 9.43 -1.85 17.60
#